data_AF-A0A6C0JFI5-F1
#
_entry.id   AF-A0A6C0JFI5-F1
#
_cell.length_a   1.000
_cell.length_b   1.000
_cell.length_c   1.000
_cell.angle_alpha   90.00
_cell.angle_beta   90.00
_cell.angle_gamma   90.00
#
_symmetry.space_group_name_H-M   'P 1'
#
loop_
_entity.id
_entity.type
_entity.pdbx_description
1 polymer ?
#
loop_
_entity_poly.entity_id
_entity_poly.type
_entity_poly.pdbx_seq_one_letter_code
_entity_poly.pdbx_strand_id
1 'polypeptide(L)'
;MSLTIQRSSDFSAKSVGFSKLRKNKNGGKTVYLNAGDNKKLYVQLPFMRSPYGLSAFTDEGTGRTTYSLDLSFDTDNTEAMELHDTLKELDEIIVNTVAENSKEWLGKEFNVAVLREALYKPMVRPGKEPYPSTLKLKIATKPDGTFVPEAYNFRKEPVSLDTIEKGQKCMAIVDISSIWFIDNKFGVTVRLQQTLLEQSTKLPSFAFQGIDLPDSTSVDEEDVEEVDEDVDDEQ
;
A
#
# COMPACT_ATOMS: atom_id res chain seq x y z
N MET A 1 2.14 26.32 1.02
CA MET A 1 2.83 25.68 2.15
C MET A 1 3.59 24.48 1.61
N SER A 2 4.88 24.35 1.92
CA SER A 2 5.74 23.32 1.31
C SER A 2 5.42 21.93 1.86
N LEU A 3 5.26 20.96 0.97
CA LEU A 3 5.10 19.54 1.27
C LEU A 3 6.48 18.95 1.55
N THR A 4 6.70 18.41 2.76
CA THR A 4 7.97 17.79 3.13
C THR A 4 7.87 16.28 2.97
N ILE A 5 8.73 15.69 2.14
CA ILE A 5 8.88 14.24 1.96
C ILE A 5 10.24 13.86 2.55
N GLN A 6 10.26 12.93 3.50
CA GLN A 6 11.49 12.41 4.09
C GLN A 6 11.93 11.15 3.33
N ARG A 7 13.23 10.99 3.06
CA ARG A 7 13.73 9.70 2.59
C ARG A 7 13.69 8.70 3.74
N SER A 8 13.55 7.41 3.43
CA SER A 8 13.60 6.35 4.44
C SER A 8 14.87 6.39 5.29
N SER A 9 16.01 6.76 4.71
CA SER A 9 17.29 6.92 5.41
C SER A 9 17.29 8.05 6.45
N ASP A 10 16.47 9.07 6.25
CA ASP A 10 16.41 10.26 7.10
C ASP A 10 15.23 10.19 8.09
N PHE A 11 14.36 9.19 7.90
CA PHE A 11 13.18 8.99 8.72
C PHE A 11 13.58 8.43 10.09
N SER A 12 13.07 9.07 11.16
CA SER A 12 13.26 8.59 12.53
C SER A 12 11.93 8.31 13.20
N ALA A 13 11.76 7.09 13.72
CA ALA A 13 10.59 6.68 14.48
C ALA A 13 10.27 7.62 15.66
N LYS A 14 11.31 8.18 16.30
CA LYS A 14 11.18 9.08 17.47
C LYS A 14 10.65 10.47 17.12
N SER A 15 10.71 10.86 15.85
CA SER A 15 10.21 12.15 15.38
C SER A 15 8.69 12.17 15.15
N VAL A 16 8.04 11.00 15.22
CA VAL A 16 6.61 10.86 14.94
C VAL A 16 5.78 11.45 16.07
N GLY A 17 4.97 12.45 15.73
CA GLY A 17 3.98 13.04 16.62
C GLY A 17 2.63 12.31 16.56
N PHE A 18 1.91 12.35 17.68
CA PHE A 18 0.59 11.72 17.84
C PHE A 18 -0.47 12.79 18.13
N SER A 19 -1.57 12.77 17.40
CA SER A 19 -2.71 13.64 17.73
C SER A 19 -3.47 13.15 18.96
N LYS A 20 -4.38 13.98 19.48
CA LYS A 20 -5.43 13.50 20.39
C LYS A 20 -6.32 12.47 19.69
N LEU A 21 -6.95 11.59 20.47
CA LEU A 21 -7.95 10.63 19.99
C LEU A 21 -9.12 11.36 19.36
N ARG A 22 -9.45 11.03 18.11
CA ARG A 22 -10.66 11.49 17.44
C ARG A 22 -11.65 10.34 17.32
N LYS A 23 -12.93 10.63 17.56
CA LYS A 23 -14.05 9.70 17.37
C LYS A 23 -14.93 10.24 16.24
N ASN A 24 -15.25 9.39 15.26
CA ASN A 24 -16.19 9.76 14.20
C ASN A 24 -17.65 9.46 14.63
N LYS A 25 -18.63 9.90 13.83
CA LYS A 25 -20.06 9.69 14.10
C LYS A 25 -20.45 8.20 14.20
N ASN A 26 -19.67 7.32 13.59
CA ASN A 26 -19.91 5.88 13.54
C ASN A 26 -19.13 5.12 14.62
N GLY A 27 -18.59 5.83 15.63
CA GLY A 27 -17.85 5.23 16.75
C GLY A 27 -16.40 4.80 16.42
N GLY A 28 -15.97 4.96 15.18
CA GLY A 28 -14.58 4.71 14.77
C GLY A 28 -13.64 5.68 15.46
N LYS A 29 -12.59 5.15 16.09
CA LYS A 29 -11.57 5.96 16.77
C LYS A 29 -10.30 6.03 15.92
N THR A 30 -9.61 7.16 15.97
CA THR A 30 -8.38 7.39 15.19
C THR A 30 -7.44 8.32 15.92
N VAL A 31 -6.15 8.02 15.89
CA VAL A 31 -5.06 8.90 16.30
C VAL A 31 -4.20 9.16 15.07
N TYR A 32 -4.02 10.42 14.68
CA TYR A 32 -3.22 10.78 13.51
C TYR A 32 -1.74 10.83 13.85
N LEU A 33 -0.93 10.32 12.92
CA LEU A 33 0.53 10.39 12.98
C LEU A 33 0.99 11.59 12.14
N ASN A 34 2.00 12.31 12.60
CA ASN A 34 2.47 13.53 11.95
C ASN A 34 4.00 13.69 12.08
N ALA A 35 4.59 14.45 11.16
CA ALA A 35 6.03 14.74 11.12
C ALA A 35 6.45 15.94 12.00
N GLY A 36 5.68 16.26 13.06
CA GLY A 36 5.77 17.54 13.77
C GLY A 36 4.93 18.64 13.11
N ASP A 37 4.64 19.70 13.86
CA ASP A 37 3.77 20.83 13.45
C ASP A 37 2.41 20.42 12.85
N ASN A 38 1.90 19.24 13.23
CA ASN A 38 0.64 18.69 12.73
C ASN A 38 0.61 18.48 11.19
N LYS A 39 1.78 18.30 10.55
CA LYS A 39 1.93 18.01 9.12
C LYS A 39 1.86 16.51 8.85
N LYS A 40 1.37 16.12 7.66
CA LYS A 40 1.36 14.71 7.24
C LYS A 40 2.75 14.10 7.26
N LEU A 41 2.82 12.81 7.59
CA LEU A 41 4.08 12.07 7.67
C LEU A 41 4.35 11.34 6.36
N TYR A 42 4.98 12.07 5.43
CA TYR A 42 5.37 11.53 4.14
C TYR A 42 6.77 10.94 4.17
N VAL A 43 6.88 9.66 3.77
CA VAL A 43 8.14 8.94 3.67
C VAL A 43 8.27 8.37 2.26
N GLN A 44 9.41 8.61 1.61
CA GLN A 44 9.82 7.94 0.39
C GLN A 44 10.55 6.65 0.76
N LEU A 45 9.97 5.52 0.38
CA LEU A 45 10.52 4.19 0.58
C LEU A 45 11.63 3.92 -0.46
N PRO A 46 12.58 3.00 -0.18
CA PRO A 46 13.52 2.54 -1.20
C PRO A 46 12.79 1.74 -2.28
N PHE A 47 13.50 1.31 -3.33
CA PHE A 47 12.92 0.34 -4.27
C PHE A 47 12.68 -0.97 -3.55
N MET A 48 11.42 -1.38 -3.48
CA MET A 48 11.00 -2.62 -2.82
C MET A 48 10.18 -3.45 -3.81
N ARG A 49 10.35 -4.77 -3.74
CA ARG A 49 9.58 -5.71 -4.56
C ARG A 49 8.14 -5.76 -4.09
N SER A 50 7.20 -5.77 -5.04
CA SER A 50 5.79 -6.10 -4.78
C SER A 50 5.56 -7.59 -5.06
N PRO A 51 5.53 -8.47 -4.05
CA PRO A 51 5.44 -9.92 -4.28
C PRO A 51 4.11 -10.37 -4.90
N TYR A 52 3.07 -9.53 -4.87
CA TYR A 52 1.72 -9.88 -5.34
C TYR A 52 1.22 -8.97 -6.47
N GLY A 53 1.92 -7.87 -6.79
CA GLY A 53 1.37 -6.83 -7.66
C GLY A 53 0.24 -6.05 -6.98
N LEU A 54 -0.61 -5.39 -7.76
CA LEU A 54 -1.82 -4.76 -7.23
C LEU A 54 -2.78 -5.85 -6.68
N SER A 55 -3.17 -5.71 -5.42
CA SER A 55 -4.15 -6.60 -4.78
C SER A 55 -5.50 -5.91 -4.65
N ALA A 56 -6.58 -6.65 -4.91
CA ALA A 56 -7.97 -6.22 -4.71
C ALA A 56 -8.69 -7.18 -3.76
N PHE A 57 -9.54 -6.64 -2.89
CA PHE A 57 -10.42 -7.41 -2.00
C PHE A 57 -11.81 -6.81 -2.01
N THR A 58 -12.80 -7.58 -2.43
CA THR A 58 -14.22 -7.20 -2.42
C THR A 58 -14.88 -7.82 -1.20
N ASP A 59 -15.41 -6.97 -0.32
CA ASP A 59 -16.18 -7.41 0.84
C ASP A 59 -17.58 -7.87 0.40
N GLU A 60 -17.90 -9.15 0.59
CA GLU A 60 -19.19 -9.74 0.14
C GLU A 60 -20.41 -9.09 0.81
N GLY A 61 -20.27 -8.62 2.06
CA GLY A 61 -21.38 -8.01 2.80
C GLY A 61 -21.73 -6.60 2.33
N THR A 62 -20.73 -5.82 1.90
CA THR A 62 -20.91 -4.43 1.47
C THR A 62 -20.76 -4.21 -0.03
N GLY A 63 -20.27 -5.22 -0.77
CA GLY A 63 -19.90 -5.11 -2.18
C GLY A 63 -18.70 -4.20 -2.45
N ARG A 64 -18.02 -3.72 -1.41
CA ARG A 64 -16.96 -2.71 -1.54
C ARG A 64 -15.62 -3.35 -1.87
N THR A 65 -15.05 -2.97 -3.00
CA THR A 65 -13.66 -3.32 -3.36
C THR A 65 -12.66 -2.38 -2.70
N THR A 66 -11.60 -2.95 -2.13
CA THR A 66 -10.47 -2.25 -1.54
C THR A 66 -9.17 -2.71 -2.18
N TYR A 67 -8.25 -1.76 -2.39
CA TYR A 67 -7.00 -2.02 -3.10
C TYR A 67 -5.80 -1.80 -2.19
N SER A 68 -4.75 -2.56 -2.47
CA SER A 68 -3.50 -2.46 -1.73
C SER A 68 -2.30 -2.93 -2.54
N LEU A 69 -1.14 -2.43 -2.13
CA LEU A 69 0.16 -2.86 -2.62
C LEU A 69 0.98 -3.32 -1.42
N ASP A 70 1.39 -4.58 -1.41
CA ASP A 70 2.30 -5.10 -0.38
C ASP A 70 3.74 -4.98 -0.90
N LEU A 71 4.67 -4.49 -0.08
CA LEU A 71 6.09 -4.36 -0.42
C LEU A 71 6.93 -5.25 0.50
N SER A 72 7.78 -6.11 -0.06
CA SER A 72 8.62 -7.03 0.72
C SER A 72 9.90 -6.40 1.24
N PHE A 73 10.24 -6.75 2.48
CA PHE A 73 11.55 -6.52 3.07
C PHE A 73 12.48 -7.68 2.69
N ASP A 74 12.92 -7.70 1.44
CA ASP A 74 13.86 -8.73 0.95
C ASP A 74 15.23 -8.57 1.65
N THR A 75 15.81 -9.68 2.13
CA THR A 75 17.02 -9.66 2.98
C THR A 75 18.29 -9.23 2.22
N ASP A 76 18.28 -9.31 0.89
CA ASP A 76 19.33 -8.82 0.00
C ASP A 76 19.21 -7.32 -0.31
N ASN A 77 18.16 -6.65 0.20
CA ASN A 77 17.94 -5.22 0.07
C ASN A 77 18.24 -4.50 1.38
N THR A 78 19.46 -3.99 1.53
CA THR A 78 19.93 -3.32 2.75
C THR A 78 19.07 -2.13 3.14
N GLU A 79 18.71 -1.25 2.19
CA GLU A 79 17.88 -0.06 2.47
C GLU A 79 16.47 -0.44 2.96
N ALA A 80 15.89 -1.52 2.41
CA ALA A 80 14.61 -2.04 2.87
C ALA A 80 14.72 -2.61 4.30
N MET A 81 15.82 -3.29 4.62
CA MET A 81 16.04 -3.85 5.95
C MET A 81 16.30 -2.77 7.03
N GLU A 82 17.00 -1.69 6.68
CA GLU A 82 17.16 -0.52 7.57
C GLU A 82 15.82 0.16 7.87
N LEU A 83 14.99 0.34 6.83
CA LEU A 83 13.62 0.83 6.99
C LEU A 83 12.79 -0.15 7.83
N HIS A 84 12.91 -1.46 7.62
CA HIS A 84 12.21 -2.48 8.40
C HIS A 84 12.49 -2.33 9.90
N ASP A 85 13.75 -2.14 10.28
CA ASP A 85 14.14 -2.00 11.68
C ASP A 85 13.61 -0.68 12.27
N THR A 86 13.64 0.40 11.49
CA THR A 86 13.07 1.70 11.87
C THR A 86 11.55 1.61 12.08
N LEU A 87 10.84 0.87 11.22
CA LEU A 87 9.40 0.65 11.36
C LEU A 87 9.06 -0.25 12.55
N LYS A 88 9.90 -1.23 12.88
CA LYS A 88 9.75 -2.01 14.12
C LYS A 88 9.96 -1.15 15.36
N GLU A 89 10.91 -0.22 15.35
CA GLU A 89 11.07 0.75 16.43
C GLU A 89 9.80 1.61 16.58
N LEU A 90 9.21 2.06 15.46
CA LEU A 90 7.96 2.80 15.46
C LEU A 90 6.79 1.96 16.01
N ASP A 91 6.69 0.70 15.61
CA ASP A 91 5.68 -0.24 16.11
C ASP A 91 5.75 -0.33 17.66
N GLU A 92 6.95 -0.40 18.24
CA GLU A 92 7.15 -0.41 19.70
C GLU A 92 6.75 0.90 20.37
N ILE A 93 7.12 2.05 19.79
CA ILE A 93 6.69 3.37 20.28
C ILE A 93 5.15 3.47 20.28
N ILE A 94 4.51 2.98 19.21
CA ILE A 94 3.06 2.99 19.08
C ILE A 94 2.39 2.12 20.13
N VAL A 95 2.86 0.89 20.34
CA VAL A 95 2.30 -0.03 21.34
C VAL A 95 2.41 0.56 22.74
N ASN A 96 3.56 1.13 23.09
CA ASN A 96 3.76 1.79 24.40
C ASN A 96 2.84 3.01 24.56
N THR A 97 2.75 3.86 23.54
CA THR A 97 1.87 5.04 23.55
C THR A 97 0.41 4.63 23.73
N VAL A 98 -0.04 3.58 23.04
CA VAL A 98 -1.41 3.06 23.18
C VAL A 98 -1.62 2.44 24.56
N ALA A 99 -0.62 1.80 25.15
CA ALA A 99 -0.70 1.24 26.50
C ALA A 99 -0.90 2.34 27.56
N GLU A 100 -0.09 3.40 27.51
CA GLU A 100 -0.19 4.56 28.39
C GLU A 100 -1.57 5.22 28.31
N ASN A 101 -2.19 5.22 27.12
CA ASN A 101 -3.49 5.84 26.87
C ASN A 101 -4.65 4.83 26.83
N SER A 102 -4.42 3.56 27.18
CA SER A 102 -5.34 2.44 26.91
C SER A 102 -6.71 2.62 27.57
N LYS A 103 -6.75 3.19 28.78
CA LYS A 103 -7.99 3.50 29.48
C LYS A 103 -8.91 4.42 28.67
N GLU A 104 -8.36 5.47 28.07
CA GLU A 104 -9.13 6.41 27.24
C GLU A 104 -9.40 5.84 25.84
N TRP A 105 -8.37 5.27 25.21
CA TRP A 105 -8.41 4.90 23.80
C TRP A 105 -9.12 3.56 23.57
N LEU A 106 -8.93 2.60 24.47
CA LEU A 106 -9.52 1.25 24.40
C LEU A 106 -10.63 1.03 25.44
N GLY A 107 -10.81 1.95 26.39
CA GLY A 107 -11.88 1.90 27.40
C GLY A 107 -11.53 1.13 28.68
N LYS A 108 -10.33 0.53 28.74
CA LYS A 108 -9.77 -0.09 29.95
C LYS A 108 -8.26 -0.18 29.83
N GLU A 109 -7.61 -0.40 30.97
CA GLU A 109 -6.17 -0.62 31.02
C GLU A 109 -5.83 -2.02 30.47
N PHE A 110 -4.75 -2.08 29.69
CA PHE A 110 -4.21 -3.33 29.17
C PHE A 110 -2.72 -3.43 29.50
N ASN A 111 -2.24 -4.65 29.72
CA ASN A 111 -0.81 -4.92 29.79
C ASN A 111 -0.17 -4.75 28.39
N VAL A 112 1.02 -4.14 28.34
CA VAL A 112 1.78 -3.89 27.09
C VAL A 112 2.00 -5.19 26.29
N ALA A 113 2.28 -6.31 26.94
CA ALA A 113 2.48 -7.60 26.28
C ALA A 113 1.20 -8.08 25.57
N VAL A 114 0.04 -7.93 26.21
CA VAL A 114 -1.26 -8.28 25.61
C VAL A 114 -1.56 -7.38 24.40
N LEU A 115 -1.23 -6.09 24.50
CA LEU A 115 -1.37 -5.17 23.38
C LEU A 115 -0.50 -5.61 22.21
N ARG A 116 0.78 -5.88 22.46
CA ARG A 116 1.76 -6.29 21.45
C ARG A 116 1.36 -7.58 20.74
N GLU A 117 0.97 -8.60 21.49
CA GLU A 117 0.76 -9.96 20.95
C GLU A 117 -0.64 -10.19 20.37
N ALA A 118 -1.68 -9.62 20.99
CA ALA A 118 -3.07 -9.97 20.66
C ALA A 118 -3.85 -8.85 19.95
N LEU A 119 -3.60 -7.59 20.32
CA LEU A 119 -4.44 -6.47 19.90
C LEU A 119 -3.81 -5.64 18.78
N TYR A 120 -2.49 -5.61 18.73
CA TYR A 120 -1.76 -4.83 17.74
C TYR A 120 -1.68 -5.56 16.39
N LYS A 121 -1.84 -4.79 15.32
CA LYS A 121 -1.59 -5.19 13.94
C LYS A 121 -0.36 -4.42 13.45
N PRO A 122 0.82 -5.07 13.41
CA PRO A 122 2.09 -4.41 13.13
C PRO A 122 2.15 -3.84 11.71
N MET A 123 2.91 -2.76 11.56
CA MET A 123 3.21 -2.20 10.24
C MET A 123 4.04 -3.18 9.43
N VAL A 124 5.07 -3.74 10.08
CA VAL A 124 5.89 -4.82 9.54
C VAL A 124 5.14 -6.14 9.75
N ARG A 125 4.51 -6.62 8.70
CA ARG A 125 3.74 -7.87 8.75
C ARG A 125 4.71 -9.04 8.69
N PRO A 126 4.68 -9.95 9.67
CA PRO A 126 5.57 -11.10 9.65
C PRO A 126 5.26 -11.96 8.42
N GLY A 127 6.31 -12.35 7.70
CA GLY A 127 6.25 -13.35 6.65
C GLY A 127 6.11 -14.76 7.22
N LYS A 128 5.98 -15.74 6.33
CA LYS A 128 6.09 -17.17 6.65
C LYS A 128 7.21 -17.74 5.80
N GLU A 129 8.21 -18.40 6.39
CA GLU A 129 9.32 -18.97 5.63
C GLU A 129 8.81 -19.79 4.44
N PRO A 130 9.36 -19.61 3.22
CA PRO A 130 10.54 -18.80 2.86
C PRO A 130 10.24 -17.32 2.52
N TYR A 131 9.02 -16.84 2.73
CA TYR A 131 8.60 -15.50 2.31
C TYR A 131 8.99 -14.42 3.34
N PRO A 132 9.55 -13.29 2.89
CA PRO A 132 9.95 -12.18 3.75
C PRO A 132 8.73 -11.47 4.38
N SER A 133 9.00 -10.65 5.38
CA SER A 133 8.00 -9.73 5.94
C SER A 133 7.59 -8.67 4.90
N THR A 134 6.42 -8.08 5.07
CA THR A 134 5.89 -7.07 4.14
C THR A 134 5.37 -5.81 4.85
N LEU A 135 5.35 -4.71 4.11
CA LEU A 135 4.61 -3.49 4.43
C LEU A 135 3.41 -3.38 3.50
N LYS A 136 2.20 -3.32 4.05
CA LYS A 136 0.98 -3.14 3.24
C LYS A 136 0.63 -1.67 3.08
N LEU A 137 0.56 -1.21 1.84
CA LEU A 137 0.13 0.12 1.44
C LEU A 137 -1.34 0.09 1.04
N LYS A 138 -2.17 0.91 1.69
CA LYS A 138 -3.56 1.12 1.29
C LYS A 138 -3.63 2.06 0.10
N ILE A 139 -4.40 1.68 -0.91
CA ILE A 139 -4.66 2.52 -2.08
C ILE A 139 -6.05 3.14 -1.91
N ALA A 140 -6.11 4.47 -1.98
CA ALA A 140 -7.36 5.19 -1.95
C ALA A 140 -7.96 5.22 -3.36
N THR A 141 -9.28 5.05 -3.44
CA THR A 141 -10.07 5.22 -4.65
C THR A 141 -11.01 6.40 -4.49
N LYS A 142 -11.33 7.05 -5.60
CA LYS A 142 -12.41 8.02 -5.71
C LYS A 142 -13.77 7.29 -5.74
N PRO A 143 -14.90 8.01 -5.58
CA PRO A 143 -16.23 7.40 -5.69
C PRO A 143 -16.51 6.70 -7.02
N ASP A 144 -15.84 7.13 -8.10
CA ASP A 144 -15.92 6.53 -9.44
C ASP A 144 -15.05 5.26 -9.60
N GLY A 145 -14.36 4.83 -8.54
CA GLY A 145 -13.49 3.66 -8.56
C GLY A 145 -12.05 3.93 -9.01
N THR A 146 -11.76 5.11 -9.59
CA THR A 146 -10.42 5.45 -10.05
C THR A 146 -9.45 5.61 -8.89
N PHE A 147 -8.18 5.26 -9.12
CA PHE A 147 -7.15 5.40 -8.11
C PHE A 147 -6.79 6.86 -7.83
N VAL A 148 -6.61 7.18 -6.56
CA VAL A 148 -6.11 8.50 -6.12
C VAL A 148 -4.59 8.61 -6.27
N PRO A 149 -3.78 7.60 -5.89
CA PRO A 149 -2.33 7.70 -6.06
C PRO A 149 -1.93 7.63 -7.53
N GLU A 150 -0.92 8.42 -7.89
CA GLU A 150 -0.35 8.41 -9.24
C GLU A 150 0.76 7.35 -9.34
N ALA A 151 0.91 6.76 -10.51
CA ALA A 151 2.00 5.84 -10.83
C ALA A 151 2.75 6.30 -12.08
N TYR A 152 4.06 6.12 -12.07
CA TYR A 152 4.95 6.54 -13.14
C TYR A 152 5.91 5.42 -13.51
N ASN A 153 6.30 5.35 -14.79
CA ASN A 153 7.41 4.52 -15.23
C ASN A 153 8.76 5.29 -15.13
N PHE A 154 9.88 4.64 -15.46
CA PHE A 154 11.21 5.28 -15.46
C PHE A 154 11.37 6.44 -16.45
N ARG A 155 10.50 6.53 -17.46
CA ARG A 155 10.44 7.66 -18.39
C ARG A 155 9.64 8.85 -17.83
N LYS A 156 9.13 8.74 -16.60
CA LYS A 156 8.25 9.71 -15.93
C LYS A 156 6.90 9.88 -16.63
N GLU A 157 6.51 8.90 -17.43
CA GLU A 157 5.20 8.88 -18.06
C GLU A 157 4.20 8.28 -17.07
N PRO A 158 2.97 8.83 -16.99
CA PRO A 158 1.94 8.27 -16.14
C PRO A 158 1.56 6.87 -16.64
N VAL A 159 1.41 5.94 -15.71
CA VAL A 159 0.89 4.59 -15.94
C VAL A 159 -0.21 4.30 -14.94
N SER A 160 -1.08 3.35 -15.24
CA SER A 160 -2.13 2.95 -14.30
C SER A 160 -1.59 1.99 -13.22
N LEU A 161 -2.11 2.05 -12.00
CA LEU A 161 -1.62 1.23 -10.87
C LEU A 161 -1.89 -0.27 -11.03
N ASP A 162 -2.89 -0.64 -11.82
CA ASP A 162 -3.20 -2.03 -12.18
C ASP A 162 -2.15 -2.65 -13.11
N THR A 163 -1.26 -1.84 -13.69
CA THR A 163 -0.08 -2.34 -14.43
C THR A 163 1.03 -2.87 -13.52
N ILE A 164 0.95 -2.69 -12.19
CA ILE A 164 1.96 -3.20 -11.26
C ILE A 164 1.88 -4.72 -11.20
N GLU A 165 2.93 -5.36 -11.70
CA GLU A 165 2.98 -6.80 -11.84
C GLU A 165 3.52 -7.49 -10.57
N LYS A 166 3.19 -8.78 -10.45
CA LYS A 166 3.79 -9.66 -9.44
C LYS A 166 5.32 -9.68 -9.59
N GLY A 167 6.02 -9.35 -8.52
CA GLY A 167 7.48 -9.35 -8.45
C GLY A 167 8.15 -8.07 -8.94
N GLN A 168 7.39 -7.12 -9.48
CA GLN A 168 7.94 -5.84 -9.93
C GLN A 168 8.40 -5.02 -8.73
N LYS A 169 9.57 -4.38 -8.82
CA LYS A 169 9.99 -3.43 -7.79
C LYS A 169 9.37 -2.07 -8.06
N CYS A 170 9.10 -1.35 -6.98
CA CYS A 170 8.64 0.02 -7.05
C CYS A 170 9.20 0.84 -5.89
N MET A 171 9.47 2.11 -6.17
CA MET A 171 9.72 3.12 -5.17
C MET A 171 8.38 3.80 -4.85
N ALA A 172 8.09 4.04 -3.58
CA ALA A 172 6.80 4.58 -3.16
C ALA A 172 6.97 5.79 -2.25
N ILE A 173 6.15 6.82 -2.45
CA ILE A 173 5.91 7.87 -1.46
C ILE A 173 4.64 7.50 -0.72
N VAL A 174 4.73 7.41 0.60
CA VAL A 174 3.64 6.97 1.47
C VAL A 174 3.30 7.99 2.53
N ASP A 175 2.05 8.02 2.96
CA ASP A 175 1.57 8.71 4.16
C ASP A 175 1.42 7.69 5.29
N ILE A 176 2.28 7.74 6.30
CA ILE A 176 2.11 6.99 7.55
C ILE A 176 1.07 7.76 8.36
N SER A 177 -0.21 7.43 8.15
CA SER A 177 -1.31 8.37 8.31
C SER A 177 -1.91 8.39 9.71
N SER A 178 -2.30 7.22 10.23
CA SER A 178 -3.03 7.14 11.48
C SER A 178 -3.05 5.74 12.10
N ILE A 179 -3.24 5.71 13.41
CA ILE A 179 -3.64 4.52 14.16
C ILE A 179 -5.15 4.40 14.11
N TRP A 180 -5.65 3.28 13.60
CA TRP A 180 -7.07 2.93 13.64
C TRP A 180 -7.37 2.02 14.82
N PHE A 181 -8.60 2.06 15.34
CA PHE A 181 -9.07 1.19 16.42
C PHE A 181 -10.41 0.55 16.02
N ILE A 182 -10.46 -0.78 16.00
CA ILE A 182 -11.66 -1.56 15.68
C ILE A 182 -11.65 -2.81 16.56
N ASP A 183 -12.74 -3.08 17.27
CA ASP A 183 -12.90 -4.29 18.10
C ASP A 183 -11.71 -4.52 19.07
N ASN A 184 -11.30 -3.46 19.77
CA ASN A 184 -10.13 -3.40 20.66
C ASN A 184 -8.77 -3.71 20.01
N LYS A 185 -8.75 -4.03 18.71
CA LYS A 185 -7.53 -4.13 17.91
C LYS A 185 -7.18 -2.77 17.35
N PHE A 186 -5.90 -2.59 17.10
CA PHE A 186 -5.39 -1.36 16.52
C PHE A 186 -4.21 -1.64 15.62
N GLY A 187 -3.97 -0.75 14.68
CA GLY A 187 -2.86 -0.84 13.75
C GLY A 187 -2.69 0.48 13.03
N VAL A 188 -1.68 0.55 12.17
CA VAL A 188 -1.36 1.76 11.43
C VAL A 188 -1.88 1.67 10.01
N THR A 189 -2.43 2.78 9.51
CA THR A 189 -2.73 2.95 8.09
C THR A 189 -1.55 3.61 7.41
N VAL A 190 -0.90 2.89 6.51
CA VAL A 190 0.06 3.47 5.55
C VAL A 190 -0.65 3.59 4.21
N ARG A 191 -0.70 4.80 3.64
CA ARG A 191 -1.39 5.04 2.36
C ARG A 191 -0.36 5.32 1.27
N LEU A 192 -0.54 4.68 0.12
CA LEU A 192 0.21 5.06 -1.06
C LEU A 192 -0.21 6.47 -1.50
N GLN A 193 0.76 7.30 -1.89
CA GLN A 193 0.49 8.64 -2.46
C GLN A 193 0.99 8.73 -3.90
N GLN A 194 2.16 8.15 -4.17
CA GLN A 194 2.73 8.10 -5.50
C GLN A 194 3.69 6.91 -5.59
N THR A 195 3.85 6.31 -6.78
CA THR A 195 4.84 5.25 -6.99
C THR A 195 5.55 5.36 -8.33
N LEU A 196 6.82 4.96 -8.34
CA LEU A 196 7.68 4.82 -9.52
C LEU A 196 7.96 3.32 -9.72
N LEU A 197 7.51 2.77 -10.84
CA LEU A 197 7.62 1.35 -11.18
C LEU A 197 8.96 1.06 -11.86
N GLU A 198 9.67 0.00 -11.43
CA GLU A 198 10.80 -0.56 -12.16
C GLU A 198 10.40 -0.96 -13.58
N GLN A 199 11.32 -0.80 -14.53
CA GLN A 199 11.10 -1.25 -15.90
C GLN A 199 10.76 -2.75 -15.89
N SER A 200 9.64 -3.14 -16.50
CA SER A 200 9.29 -4.55 -16.59
C SER A 200 10.37 -5.29 -17.38
N THR A 201 10.82 -6.42 -16.82
CA THR A 201 11.77 -7.33 -17.47
C THR A 201 11.06 -8.34 -18.38
N LYS A 202 9.73 -8.27 -18.51
CA LYS A 202 8.97 -9.15 -19.41
C LYS A 202 9.19 -8.78 -20.86
N LEU A 203 8.97 -9.76 -21.74
CA LEU A 203 8.88 -9.52 -23.16
C LEU A 203 7.75 -8.49 -23.42
N PRO A 204 8.02 -7.36 -24.11
CA PRO A 204 6.98 -6.44 -24.52
C PRO A 204 5.87 -7.16 -25.30
N SER A 205 4.63 -6.66 -25.22
CA SER A 205 3.47 -7.23 -25.94
C SER A 205 3.71 -7.34 -27.44
N PHE A 206 4.54 -6.45 -28.00
CA PHE A 206 5.06 -6.55 -29.35
C PHE A 206 6.59 -6.42 -29.34
N ALA A 207 7.27 -7.55 -29.50
CA ALA A 207 8.74 -7.63 -29.48
C ALA A 207 9.32 -8.31 -30.74
N PHE A 208 8.48 -8.54 -31.76
CA PHE A 208 8.89 -9.13 -33.03
C PHE A 208 9.84 -8.16 -33.76
N GLN A 209 10.95 -8.69 -34.26
CA GLN A 209 11.97 -7.93 -34.98
C GLN A 209 12.00 -8.35 -36.45
N GLY A 210 12.31 -7.41 -37.35
CA GLY A 210 12.52 -7.69 -38.77
C GLY A 210 11.24 -7.94 -39.57
N ILE A 211 10.09 -7.49 -39.07
CA ILE A 211 8.81 -7.53 -39.79
C ILE A 211 8.40 -6.13 -40.22
N ASP A 212 8.03 -6.00 -41.49
CA ASP A 212 7.49 -4.77 -42.06
C ASP A 212 5.97 -4.83 -41.88
N LEU A 213 5.50 -4.17 -40.81
CA LEU A 213 4.07 -4.03 -40.59
C LEU A 213 3.55 -2.82 -41.37
N PRO A 214 2.37 -2.91 -42.01
CA PRO A 214 1.72 -1.71 -42.52
C PRO A 214 1.50 -0.74 -41.34
N ASP A 215 1.85 0.54 -41.54
CA ASP A 215 1.67 1.59 -40.53
C ASP A 215 0.24 1.56 -40.00
N SER A 216 0.06 1.14 -38.74
CA SER A 216 -1.24 1.18 -38.08
C SER A 216 -1.51 2.60 -37.61
N THR A 217 -1.93 3.47 -38.53
CA THR A 217 -2.69 4.67 -38.16
C THR A 217 -4.02 4.21 -37.56
N SER A 218 -4.18 4.41 -36.24
CA SER A 218 -5.44 4.50 -35.50
C SER A 218 -6.58 3.59 -35.98
N VAL A 219 -6.72 2.42 -35.34
CA VAL A 219 -8.00 1.71 -35.35
C VAL A 219 -8.65 1.98 -34.01
N ASP A 220 -9.64 2.87 -34.03
CA ASP A 220 -10.54 3.14 -32.93
C ASP A 220 -11.25 1.85 -32.48
N GLU A 221 -11.50 1.76 -31.18
CA GLU A 221 -12.25 0.72 -30.50
C GLU A 221 -13.73 0.71 -30.96
N GLU A 222 -14.13 -0.03 -31.99
CA GLU A 222 -15.56 -0.39 -32.17
C GLU A 222 -15.75 -1.82 -32.71
N ASP A 223 -16.67 -2.53 -32.06
CA ASP A 223 -17.36 -3.78 -32.40
C ASP A 223 -16.63 -5.14 -32.33
N VAL A 224 -16.73 -5.77 -31.16
CA VAL A 224 -16.78 -7.24 -31.05
C VAL A 224 -18.26 -7.64 -31.00
N GLU A 225 -18.89 -7.88 -32.14
CA GLU A 225 -20.10 -8.72 -32.19
C GLU A 225 -19.65 -10.19 -32.06
N GLU A 226 -20.09 -10.86 -30.98
CA GLU A 226 -20.01 -12.31 -30.85
C GLU A 226 -20.91 -12.96 -31.92
N VAL A 227 -20.29 -13.63 -32.89
CA VAL A 227 -20.98 -14.56 -33.80
C VAL A 227 -20.81 -15.96 -33.21
N ASP A 228 -21.85 -16.46 -32.54
CA ASP A 228 -22.03 -17.88 -32.27
C ASP A 228 -22.67 -18.55 -33.51
N GLU A 229 -21.83 -19.11 -34.38
CA GLU A 229 -22.15 -20.20 -35.34
C GLU A 229 -21.34 -21.41 -34.86
N ASP A 230 -21.76 -22.66 -34.84
CA ASP A 230 -22.93 -23.44 -35.29
C ASP A 230 -22.63 -24.85 -34.75
N VAL A 231 -23.61 -25.70 -34.46
CA VAL A 231 -23.54 -27.10 -34.93
C VAL A 231 -24.95 -27.67 -35.10
N ASP A 232 -25.37 -27.70 -36.36
CA ASP A 232 -26.33 -28.62 -36.93
C ASP A 232 -25.70 -30.03 -36.95
N ASP A 233 -26.36 -31.04 -36.39
CA ASP A 233 -25.97 -32.45 -36.60
C ASP A 233 -27.23 -33.25 -36.98
N GLU A 234 -27.31 -33.58 -38.26
CA GLU A 234 -28.29 -34.48 -38.89
C GLU A 234 -28.07 -35.94 -38.46
N GLN A 235 -29.13 -36.62 -37.99
CA GLN A 235 -29.69 -37.89 -38.53
C GLN A 235 -30.80 -38.47 -37.63
#